data_AF-A0AAD0SB81-F1
#
_entry.id   AF-A0AAD0SB81-F1
#
_cell.length_a   1.000
_cell.length_b   1.000
_cell.length_c   1.000
_cell.angle_alpha   90.00
_cell.angle_beta   90.00
_cell.angle_gamma   90.00
#
_symmetry.space_group_name_H-M   'P 1'
#
loop_
_entity.id
_entity.type
_entity.pdbx_description
1 polymer ?
#
loop_
_entity_poly.entity_id
_entity_poly.type
_entity_poly.pdbx_seq_one_letter_code
_entity_poly.pdbx_strand_id
1 'polypeptide(L)'
;MIDHALSTLSSIFANAMIVAMLFWIFFWDAERTNPVRRYLVPKISRPFIWLGLNAEWTMFTPDPPKRDVWPMAVMTQVDGSTRYWEPRRYEALSILEKLRHKKTLKLYFRVTGAQADNHLKRDFVEYLLRRDPEGQGCAKIDLYSVALDAPPYGRRDGTPPQPTKKLIFTFHPIPPTSIAVPQPMPSEVA
;
A
#
# COMPACT_ATOMS: atom_id res chain seq x y z
N MET A 1 39.58 -25.11 6.06
CA MET A 1 38.52 -26.04 5.59
C MET A 1 37.13 -25.40 5.62
N ILE A 2 36.77 -24.65 6.68
CA ILE A 2 35.46 -23.99 6.81
C ILE A 2 35.22 -22.95 5.71
N ASP A 3 36.22 -22.13 5.36
CA ASP A 3 36.08 -21.08 4.35
C ASP A 3 35.84 -21.63 2.93
N HIS A 4 36.44 -22.79 2.63
CA HIS A 4 36.28 -23.43 1.32
C HIS A 4 34.85 -23.98 1.15
N ALA A 5 34.31 -24.61 2.20
CA ALA A 5 32.93 -25.10 2.22
C ALA A 5 31.91 -23.94 2.18
N LEU A 6 32.19 -22.83 2.87
CA LEU A 6 31.33 -21.64 2.84
C LEU A 6 31.30 -21.01 1.44
N SER A 7 32.44 -20.96 0.74
CA SER A 7 32.51 -20.43 -0.62
C SER A 7 31.76 -21.31 -1.63
N THR A 8 31.86 -22.64 -1.50
CA THR A 8 31.15 -23.57 -2.37
C THR A 8 29.64 -23.49 -2.14
N LEU A 9 29.21 -23.38 -0.88
CA LEU A 9 27.80 -23.21 -0.53
C LEU A 9 27.24 -21.89 -1.08
N SER A 10 28.00 -20.80 -0.96
CA SER A 10 27.63 -19.50 -1.51
C SER A 10 27.52 -19.54 -3.04
N SER A 11 28.47 -20.21 -3.72
CA SER A 11 28.45 -20.38 -5.18
C SER A 11 27.25 -21.23 -5.64
N ILE A 12 26.96 -22.34 -4.96
CA ILE A 12 25.79 -23.17 -5.26
C ILE A 12 24.50 -22.36 -5.07
N PHE A 13 24.39 -21.61 -3.97
CA PHE A 13 23.24 -20.76 -3.70
C PHE A 13 23.09 -19.66 -4.76
N ALA A 14 24.18 -18.98 -5.12
CA ALA A 14 24.19 -17.94 -6.15
C ALA A 14 23.79 -18.51 -7.52
N ASN A 15 24.34 -19.65 -7.92
CA ASN A 15 23.99 -20.32 -9.17
C ASN A 15 22.53 -20.77 -9.17
N ALA A 16 22.02 -21.33 -8.07
CA ALA A 16 20.62 -21.70 -7.93
C ALA A 16 19.70 -20.46 -8.04
N MET A 17 20.08 -19.36 -7.41
CA MET A 17 19.39 -18.06 -7.52
C MET A 17 19.38 -17.55 -8.97
N ILE A 18 20.52 -17.60 -9.67
CA ILE A 18 20.63 -17.17 -11.08
C ILE A 18 19.72 -18.03 -11.96
N VAL A 19 19.78 -19.35 -11.83
CA VAL A 19 18.93 -20.28 -12.60
C VAL A 19 17.45 -20.02 -12.30
N ALA A 20 17.08 -19.79 -11.05
CA ALA A 20 15.71 -19.45 -10.67
C ALA A 20 15.24 -18.11 -11.28
N MET A 21 16.11 -17.09 -11.31
CA MET A 21 15.81 -15.81 -11.94
C MET A 21 15.68 -15.91 -13.47
N LEU A 22 16.58 -16.66 -14.12
CA LEU A 22 16.49 -16.91 -15.57
C LEU A 22 15.24 -17.70 -15.93
N PHE A 23 14.90 -18.73 -15.15
CA PHE A 23 13.64 -19.46 -15.28
C PHE A 23 12.45 -18.51 -15.13
N TRP A 24 12.47 -17.66 -14.11
CA TRP A 24 11.42 -16.66 -13.90
C TRP A 24 11.25 -15.73 -15.11
N ILE A 25 12.32 -15.13 -15.60
CA ILE A 25 12.29 -14.22 -16.77
C ILE A 25 11.74 -14.93 -18.01
N PHE A 26 12.19 -16.15 -18.27
CA PHE A 26 11.78 -16.92 -19.44
C PHE A 26 10.29 -17.27 -19.44
N PHE A 27 9.75 -17.69 -18.28
CA PHE A 27 8.35 -18.12 -18.16
C PHE A 27 7.39 -16.99 -17.82
N TRP A 28 7.89 -15.82 -17.40
CA TRP A 28 7.07 -14.65 -17.10
C TRP A 28 6.41 -14.07 -18.37
N ASP A 29 7.15 -14.02 -19.47
CA ASP A 29 6.70 -13.47 -20.75
C ASP A 29 6.15 -14.53 -21.73
N ALA A 30 6.28 -15.82 -21.41
CA ALA A 30 5.71 -16.91 -22.21
C ALA A 30 4.18 -16.73 -22.39
N GLU A 31 3.60 -17.19 -23.50
CA GLU A 31 2.16 -17.06 -23.75
C GLU A 31 1.29 -17.66 -22.62
N ARG A 32 0.10 -17.08 -22.37
CA ARG A 32 -0.83 -17.54 -21.31
C ARG A 32 -1.34 -18.97 -21.51
N THR A 33 -1.18 -19.52 -22.71
CA THR A 33 -1.47 -20.91 -23.09
C THR A 33 -0.48 -21.90 -22.48
N ASN A 34 0.71 -21.46 -22.06
CA ASN A 34 1.74 -22.33 -21.50
C ASN A 34 1.34 -22.83 -20.09
N PRO A 35 1.32 -24.16 -19.85
CA PRO A 35 0.90 -24.74 -18.57
C PRO A 35 1.75 -24.26 -17.39
N VAL A 36 3.04 -24.00 -17.59
CA VAL A 36 3.94 -23.51 -16.53
C VAL A 36 3.50 -22.11 -16.06
N ARG A 37 3.18 -21.22 -16.99
CA ARG A 37 2.69 -19.87 -16.66
C ARG A 37 1.30 -19.91 -16.02
N ARG A 38 0.43 -20.83 -16.42
CA ARG A 38 -0.92 -20.95 -15.85
C ARG A 38 -0.93 -21.47 -14.42
N TYR A 39 -0.08 -22.43 -14.08
CA TYR A 39 -0.15 -23.15 -12.80
C TYR A 39 0.95 -22.79 -11.80
N LEU A 40 2.20 -22.59 -12.24
CA LEU A 40 3.32 -22.30 -11.34
C LEU A 40 3.42 -20.80 -11.03
N VAL A 41 3.37 -19.94 -12.04
CA VAL A 41 3.60 -18.49 -11.87
C VAL A 41 2.63 -17.84 -10.87
N PRO A 42 1.31 -18.16 -10.82
CA PRO A 42 0.42 -17.56 -9.82
C PRO A 42 0.76 -17.96 -8.37
N LYS A 43 1.28 -19.18 -8.16
CA LYS A 43 1.64 -19.67 -6.82
C LYS A 43 2.95 -19.06 -6.33
N ILE A 44 3.91 -18.89 -7.24
CA ILE A 44 5.26 -18.44 -6.93
C ILE A 44 5.40 -16.91 -7.03
N SER A 45 4.50 -16.24 -7.77
CA SER A 45 4.49 -14.77 -7.89
C SER A 45 4.28 -14.07 -6.55
N ARG A 46 3.44 -14.61 -5.67
CA ARG A 46 3.19 -14.00 -4.35
C ARG A 46 4.46 -13.86 -3.51
N PRO A 47 5.26 -14.92 -3.27
CA PRO A 47 6.51 -14.80 -2.53
C PRO A 47 7.56 -13.97 -3.29
N PHE A 48 7.66 -14.07 -4.62
CA PHE A 48 8.60 -13.26 -5.41
C PHE A 48 8.29 -11.76 -5.34
N ILE A 49 7.02 -11.38 -5.46
CA ILE A 49 6.55 -10.01 -5.26
C ILE A 49 6.77 -9.59 -3.81
N TRP A 50 6.56 -10.49 -2.84
CA TRP A 50 6.80 -10.21 -1.42
C TRP A 50 8.27 -9.94 -1.11
N LEU A 51 9.19 -10.66 -1.75
CA LEU A 51 10.64 -10.45 -1.65
C LEU A 51 11.13 -9.19 -2.39
N GLY A 52 10.24 -8.46 -3.07
CA GLY A 52 10.61 -7.24 -3.80
C GLY A 52 11.39 -7.53 -5.09
N LEU A 53 11.40 -8.77 -5.58
CA LEU A 53 12.06 -9.16 -6.84
C LEU A 53 11.32 -8.63 -8.08
N ASN A 54 10.12 -8.04 -7.90
CA ASN A 54 9.41 -7.26 -8.91
C ASN A 54 9.71 -5.75 -8.75
N ALA A 55 11.00 -5.42 -8.66
CA ALA A 55 11.47 -4.04 -8.61
C ALA A 55 11.42 -3.45 -10.03
N GLU A 56 10.70 -2.35 -10.20
CA GLU A 56 10.79 -1.56 -11.43
C GLU A 56 12.16 -0.87 -11.46
N TRP A 57 12.74 -0.69 -12.65
CA TRP A 57 14.04 0.00 -12.83
C TRP A 57 14.05 1.41 -12.21
N THR A 58 12.86 2.00 -12.02
CA THR A 58 12.61 3.25 -11.31
C THR A 58 13.05 3.23 -9.83
N MET A 59 13.20 2.05 -9.22
CA MET A 59 13.72 1.90 -7.85
C MET A 59 15.25 1.98 -7.76
N PHE A 60 15.96 1.79 -8.87
CA PHE A 60 17.42 1.84 -8.96
C PHE A 60 17.94 3.09 -9.69
N THR A 61 17.04 3.94 -10.17
CA THR A 61 17.41 5.18 -10.84
C THR A 61 17.79 6.25 -9.80
N PRO A 62 18.82 7.07 -10.08
CA PRO A 62 19.41 8.01 -9.12
C PRO A 62 18.60 9.30 -8.94
N ASP A 63 17.34 9.33 -9.39
CA ASP A 63 16.41 10.43 -9.12
C ASP A 63 15.60 10.07 -7.87
N PRO A 64 16.10 10.38 -6.65
CA PRO A 64 15.27 10.23 -5.47
C PRO A 64 13.99 11.05 -5.67
N PRO A 65 12.83 10.53 -5.28
CA PRO A 65 11.59 11.29 -5.36
C PRO A 65 11.82 12.64 -4.67
N LYS A 66 11.71 13.73 -5.43
CA LYS A 66 11.99 15.11 -4.97
C LYS A 66 11.07 15.55 -3.81
N ARG A 67 10.04 14.76 -3.53
CA ARG A 67 9.00 14.98 -2.52
C ARG A 67 8.71 13.67 -1.82
N ASP A 68 8.76 13.69 -0.50
CA ASP A 68 8.18 12.61 0.31
C ASP A 68 6.67 12.78 0.30
N VAL A 69 5.96 11.87 -0.35
CA VAL A 69 4.50 11.92 -0.50
C VAL A 69 3.86 10.73 0.19
N TRP A 70 2.84 10.98 1.01
CA TRP A 70 2.06 9.93 1.66
C TRP A 70 0.56 10.28 1.74
N PRO A 71 -0.32 9.27 1.78
CA PRO A 71 -1.75 9.49 1.97
C PRO A 71 -2.05 9.80 3.45
N MET A 72 -3.00 10.70 3.66
CA MET A 72 -3.64 10.97 4.95
C MET A 72 -5.14 10.85 4.76
N ALA A 73 -5.83 10.14 5.65
CA ALA A 73 -7.29 10.06 5.61
C ALA A 73 -7.88 10.81 6.80
N VAL A 74 -8.87 11.65 6.53
CA VAL A 74 -9.68 12.34 7.52
C VAL A 74 -11.05 11.70 7.51
N MET A 75 -11.39 11.04 8.61
CA MET A 75 -12.64 10.31 8.77
C MET A 75 -13.57 11.13 9.66
N THR A 76 -14.69 11.56 9.11
CA THR A 76 -15.74 12.26 9.86
C THR A 76 -16.82 11.26 10.24
N GLN A 77 -17.02 11.10 11.54
CA GLN A 77 -18.02 10.20 12.11
C GLN A 77 -19.43 10.81 12.06
N VAL A 78 -20.46 9.98 12.26
CA VAL A 78 -21.87 10.44 12.30
C VAL A 78 -22.12 11.42 13.46
N ASP A 79 -21.39 11.30 14.57
CA ASP A 79 -21.47 12.20 15.72
C ASP A 79 -20.80 13.57 15.47
N GLY A 80 -20.20 13.78 14.30
CA GLY A 80 -19.45 14.99 13.94
C GLY A 80 -17.99 14.99 14.43
N SER A 81 -17.56 13.96 15.16
CA SER A 81 -16.15 13.82 15.54
C SER A 81 -15.28 13.53 14.31
N THR A 82 -14.04 14.03 14.34
CA THR A 82 -13.09 13.87 13.23
C THR A 82 -11.88 13.08 13.69
N ARG A 83 -11.48 12.10 12.89
CA ARG A 83 -10.30 11.27 13.12
C ARG A 83 -9.33 11.33 11.97
N TYR A 84 -8.07 11.17 12.31
CA TYR A 84 -6.97 11.28 11.39
C TYR A 84 -6.22 9.96 11.32
N TRP A 85 -6.12 9.42 10.12
CA TRP A 85 -5.25 8.30 9.82
C TRP A 85 -4.07 8.81 9.00
N GLU A 86 -2.87 8.54 9.50
CA GLU A 86 -1.61 8.77 8.80
C GLU A 86 -0.71 7.52 8.93
N PRO A 87 0.06 7.17 7.89
CA PRO A 87 1.06 6.13 8.01
C PRO A 87 2.13 6.55 9.02
N ARG A 88 2.59 5.59 9.84
CA ARG A 88 3.71 5.83 10.77
C ARG A 88 4.95 6.24 9.98
N ARG A 89 5.63 7.30 10.46
CA ARG A 89 6.86 7.82 9.85
C ARG A 89 7.95 6.75 9.85
N TYR A 90 8.71 6.68 8.75
CA TYR A 90 9.74 5.66 8.53
C TYR A 90 10.78 5.60 9.67
N GLU A 91 11.12 6.75 10.25
CA GLU A 91 12.09 6.88 11.35
C GLU A 91 11.63 6.17 12.63
N ALA A 92 10.32 6.14 12.88
CA ALA A 92 9.72 5.56 14.09
C ALA A 92 9.42 4.05 13.97
N LEU A 93 9.79 3.42 12.84
CA LEU A 93 9.51 2.01 12.56
C LEU A 93 10.67 1.09 12.95
N SER A 94 10.34 -0.10 13.45
CA SER A 94 11.29 -1.20 13.62
C SER A 94 11.78 -1.75 12.27
N ILE A 95 12.84 -2.56 12.25
CA ILE A 95 13.46 -3.08 11.00
C ILE A 95 12.45 -3.85 10.14
N LEU A 96 11.64 -4.73 10.76
CA LEU A 96 10.62 -5.50 10.05
C LEU A 96 9.48 -4.61 9.54
N GLU A 97 9.10 -3.60 10.30
CA GLU A 97 8.11 -2.62 9.86
C GLU A 97 8.64 -1.74 8.74
N LYS A 98 9.93 -1.38 8.73
CA LYS A 98 10.58 -0.66 7.63
C LYS A 98 10.53 -1.45 6.32
N LEU A 99 10.79 -2.76 6.37
CA LEU A 99 10.65 -3.64 5.20
C LEU A 99 9.20 -3.68 4.70
N ARG A 100 8.23 -3.85 5.60
CA ARG A 100 6.80 -3.80 5.24
C ARG A 100 6.38 -2.43 4.70
N HIS A 101 6.93 -1.35 5.25
CA HIS A 101 6.65 0.02 4.83
C HIS A 101 7.15 0.28 3.42
N LYS A 102 8.35 -0.20 3.06
CA LYS A 102 8.87 -0.11 1.69
C LYS A 102 7.97 -0.83 0.68
N LYS A 103 7.36 -1.96 1.06
CA LYS A 103 6.36 -2.64 0.23
C LYS A 103 5.10 -1.80 0.03
N THR A 104 4.59 -1.15 1.07
CA THR A 104 3.38 -0.31 0.96
C THR A 104 3.63 1.05 0.32
N LEU A 105 4.89 1.48 0.23
CA LEU A 105 5.26 2.77 -0.34
C LEU A 105 4.82 2.91 -1.81
N LYS A 106 4.92 1.85 -2.61
CA LYS A 106 4.43 1.84 -4.00
C LYS A 106 2.91 2.04 -4.07
N LEU A 107 2.17 1.43 -3.15
CA LEU A 107 0.72 1.63 -3.04
C LEU A 107 0.40 3.08 -2.67
N TYR A 108 1.09 3.64 -1.68
CA TYR A 108 0.93 5.04 -1.27
C TYR A 108 1.20 6.02 -2.40
N PHE A 109 2.27 5.80 -3.17
CA PHE A 109 2.57 6.58 -4.36
C PHE A 109 1.47 6.46 -5.42
N ARG A 110 0.98 5.25 -5.68
CA ARG A 110 -0.10 5.04 -6.65
C ARG A 110 -1.43 5.63 -6.21
N VAL A 111 -1.75 5.65 -4.92
CA VAL A 111 -3.00 6.23 -4.40
C VAL A 111 -2.96 7.76 -4.39
N THR A 112 -1.79 8.34 -4.11
CA THR A 112 -1.59 9.80 -4.03
C THR A 112 -1.28 10.46 -5.37
N GLY A 113 -0.86 9.69 -6.37
CA GLY A 113 -0.54 10.19 -7.70
C GLY A 113 -1.71 10.86 -8.40
N ALA A 114 -1.43 11.89 -9.21
CA ALA A 114 -2.47 12.61 -9.96
C ALA A 114 -3.21 11.72 -10.98
N GLN A 115 -2.56 10.67 -11.48
CA GLN A 115 -3.13 9.69 -12.41
C GLN A 115 -3.78 8.47 -11.70
N ALA A 116 -3.91 8.51 -10.38
CA ALA A 116 -4.51 7.43 -9.62
C ALA A 116 -6.00 7.29 -9.98
N ASP A 117 -6.39 6.09 -10.41
CA ASP A 117 -7.79 5.74 -10.66
C ASP A 117 -8.60 5.88 -9.37
N ASN A 118 -9.81 6.44 -9.48
CA ASN A 118 -10.74 6.59 -8.36
C ASN A 118 -11.16 5.23 -7.79
N HIS A 119 -11.15 4.16 -8.60
CA HIS A 119 -11.38 2.80 -8.10
C HIS A 119 -10.32 2.38 -7.08
N LEU A 120 -9.05 2.62 -7.37
CA LEU A 120 -7.95 2.30 -6.44
C LEU A 120 -8.06 3.12 -5.14
N LYS A 121 -8.44 4.40 -5.24
CA LYS A 121 -8.63 5.26 -4.06
C LYS A 121 -9.79 4.78 -3.21
N ARG A 122 -10.89 4.36 -3.84
CA ARG A 122 -12.04 3.75 -3.16
C ARG A 122 -11.64 2.46 -2.44
N ASP A 123 -10.99 1.52 -3.14
CA ASP A 123 -10.54 0.25 -2.56
C ASP A 123 -9.61 0.49 -1.36
N PHE A 124 -8.75 1.51 -1.45
CA PHE A 124 -7.88 1.91 -0.36
C PHE A 124 -8.65 2.43 0.85
N VAL A 125 -9.65 3.31 0.64
CA VAL A 125 -10.52 3.80 1.73
C VAL A 125 -11.32 2.66 2.35
N GLU A 126 -11.87 1.75 1.55
CA GLU A 126 -12.59 0.57 2.05
C GLU A 126 -11.66 -0.38 2.82
N TYR A 127 -10.39 -0.48 2.43
CA TYR A 127 -9.38 -1.21 3.20
C TYR A 127 -9.10 -0.55 4.55
N LEU A 128 -8.99 0.79 4.60
CA LEU A 128 -8.82 1.52 5.85
C LEU A 128 -10.02 1.31 6.79
N LEU A 129 -11.24 1.40 6.25
CA LEU A 129 -12.48 1.12 6.98
C LEU A 129 -12.55 -0.30 7.54
N ARG A 130 -12.06 -1.29 6.80
CA ARG A 130 -12.02 -2.69 7.28
C ARG A 130 -10.98 -2.91 8.37
N ARG A 131 -9.90 -2.15 8.34
CA ARG A 131 -8.78 -2.30 9.29
C ARG A 131 -9.01 -1.51 10.57
N ASP A 132 -9.78 -0.43 10.51
CA ASP A 132 -10.15 0.39 11.65
C ASP A 132 -11.55 0.00 12.17
N PRO A 133 -11.66 -0.76 13.28
CA PRO A 133 -12.95 -1.20 13.81
C PRO A 133 -13.85 -0.01 14.20
N GLU A 134 -13.28 1.14 14.51
CA GLU A 134 -14.01 2.37 14.86
C GLU A 134 -14.36 3.21 13.62
N GLY A 135 -13.90 2.79 12.43
CA GLY A 135 -14.21 3.41 11.15
C GLY A 135 -15.61 3.07 10.61
N GLN A 136 -16.28 2.06 11.13
CA GLN A 136 -17.59 1.59 10.62
C GLN A 136 -18.73 2.61 10.81
N GLY A 137 -18.56 3.59 11.71
CA GLY A 137 -19.48 4.71 11.92
C GLY A 137 -19.10 5.99 11.17
N CYS A 138 -18.34 5.92 10.08
CA CYS A 138 -17.96 7.11 9.32
C CYS A 138 -19.08 7.57 8.38
N ALA A 139 -19.39 8.86 8.41
CA ALA A 139 -20.29 9.51 7.46
C ALA A 139 -19.55 9.97 6.19
N LYS A 140 -18.26 10.30 6.33
CA LYS A 140 -17.44 10.84 5.26
C LYS A 140 -15.97 10.52 5.49
N ILE A 141 -15.25 10.20 4.42
CA ILE A 141 -13.79 10.05 4.44
C ILE A 141 -13.18 10.91 3.35
N ASP A 142 -12.37 11.87 3.75
CA ASP A 142 -11.58 12.71 2.87
C ASP A 142 -10.13 12.20 2.83
N LEU A 143 -9.67 11.81 1.65
CA LEU A 143 -8.31 11.36 1.42
C LEU A 143 -7.48 12.52 0.88
N TYR A 144 -6.35 12.77 1.54
CA TYR A 144 -5.39 13.81 1.21
C TYR A 144 -4.07 13.20 0.75
N SER A 145 -3.44 13.83 -0.23
CA SER A 145 -2.01 13.66 -0.50
C SER A 145 -1.26 14.69 0.33
N VAL A 146 -0.35 14.20 1.18
CA VAL A 146 0.55 15.03 1.96
C VAL A 146 1.92 14.95 1.31
N ALA A 147 2.49 16.09 0.96
CA ALA A 147 3.81 16.19 0.37
C ALA A 147 4.72 17.03 1.27
N LEU A 148 5.89 16.50 1.58
CA LEU A 148 6.99 17.24 2.19
C LEU A 148 8.00 17.55 1.09
N ASP A 149 8.16 18.84 0.79
CA ASP A 149 9.18 19.27 -0.15
C ASP A 149 10.56 19.04 0.48
N ALA A 150 11.44 18.36 -0.25
CA ALA A 150 12.84 18.25 0.16
C ALA A 150 13.46 19.66 0.16
N PRO A 151 14.22 20.03 1.21
CA PRO A 151 14.90 21.31 1.21
C PRO A 151 15.85 21.39 0.00
N PRO A 152 15.95 22.55 -0.68
CA PRO A 152 16.88 22.70 -1.79
C PRO A 152 18.32 22.44 -1.32
N TYR A 153 19.10 21.72 -2.14
CA TYR A 153 20.51 21.43 -1.86
C TYR A 153 21.26 22.72 -1.51
N GLY A 154 21.90 22.74 -0.34
CA GLY A 154 22.71 23.87 0.13
C GLY A 154 22.02 24.85 1.08
N ARG A 155 20.71 24.73 1.32
CA ARG A 155 19.99 25.60 2.27
C ARG A 155 19.92 24.94 3.65
N ARG A 156 20.80 25.40 4.56
CA ARG A 156 20.88 24.95 5.97
C ARG A 156 20.03 25.82 6.89
N ASP A 157 18.95 26.39 6.37
CA ASP A 157 18.01 27.16 7.19
C ASP A 157 17.22 26.15 8.01
N GLY A 158 17.44 26.13 9.33
CA GLY A 158 16.86 25.16 10.27
C GLY A 158 15.34 25.22 10.42
N THR A 159 14.62 25.77 9.43
CA THR A 159 13.17 25.78 9.37
C THR A 159 12.68 24.41 8.92
N PRO A 160 11.93 23.66 9.75
CA PRO A 160 11.40 22.37 9.34
C PRO A 160 10.45 22.56 8.15
N PRO A 161 10.58 21.75 7.08
CA PRO A 161 9.68 21.83 5.94
C PRO A 161 8.24 21.60 6.40
N GLN A 162 7.31 22.46 5.96
CA GLN A 162 5.90 22.29 6.27
C GLN A 162 5.25 21.34 5.26
N PRO A 163 4.49 20.34 5.71
CA PRO A 163 3.80 19.42 4.82
C PRO A 163 2.64 20.13 4.11
N THR A 164 2.61 20.06 2.79
CA THR A 164 1.48 20.56 1.98
C THR A 164 0.43 19.46 1.87
N LYS A 165 -0.84 19.77 2.17
CA LYS A 165 -1.95 18.83 2.06
C LYS A 165 -2.84 19.18 0.88
N LYS A 166 -3.15 18.20 0.04
CA LYS A 166 -4.07 18.35 -1.11
C LYS A 166 -5.15 17.28 -1.04
N LEU A 167 -6.42 17.67 -1.03
CA LEU A 167 -7.54 16.72 -1.13
C LEU A 167 -7.49 16.02 -2.49
N ILE A 168 -7.53 14.68 -2.49
CA ILE A 168 -7.42 13.86 -3.70
C ILE A 168 -8.64 12.95 -3.95
N PHE A 169 -9.44 12.69 -2.93
CA PHE A 169 -10.66 11.87 -3.03
C PHE A 169 -11.56 12.06 -1.81
N THR A 170 -12.88 11.98 -2.03
CA THR A 170 -13.87 11.97 -0.96
C THR A 170 -14.76 10.75 -1.14
N PHE A 171 -15.00 10.03 -0.06
CA PHE A 171 -15.84 8.84 -0.02
C PHE A 171 -16.95 9.01 1.02
N HIS A 172 -18.15 8.61 0.65
CA HIS A 172 -19.30 8.56 1.53
C HIS A 172 -19.68 7.10 1.72
N PRO A 173 -19.42 6.51 2.90
CA PRO A 173 -19.88 5.17 3.21
C PRO A 173 -21.41 5.16 3.13
N ILE A 174 -21.98 4.13 2.49
CA ILE A 174 -23.42 3.92 2.54
C ILE A 174 -23.75 3.60 4.01
N PRO A 175 -24.60 4.38 4.69
CA PRO A 175 -24.96 4.07 6.07
C PRO A 175 -25.57 2.67 6.10
N PRO A 176 -25.29 1.84 7.11
CA PRO A 176 -25.97 0.57 7.25
C PRO A 176 -27.47 0.88 7.35
N THR A 177 -28.22 0.49 6.32
CA THR A 177 -29.67 0.65 6.28
C THR A 177 -30.22 0.08 7.58
N SER A 178 -30.83 0.91 8.42
CA SER A 178 -31.55 0.40 9.58
C SER A 178 -32.62 -0.54 9.00
N ILE A 179 -32.47 -1.84 9.25
CA ILE A 179 -33.54 -2.79 8.96
C ILE A 179 -34.69 -2.34 9.85
N ALA A 180 -35.66 -1.65 9.27
CA ALA A 180 -36.87 -1.25 9.96
C ALA A 180 -37.49 -2.55 10.48
N VAL A 181 -37.46 -2.73 11.81
CA VAL A 181 -38.18 -3.81 12.47
C VAL A 181 -39.63 -3.68 12.02
N PRO A 182 -40.22 -4.71 11.37
CA PRO A 182 -41.62 -4.66 10.97
C PRO A 182 -42.45 -4.31 12.21
N GLN A 183 -43.23 -3.23 12.14
CA GLN A 183 -44.14 -2.91 13.22
C GLN A 183 -45.05 -4.13 13.44
N PRO A 184 -45.20 -4.63 14.68
CA PRO A 184 -46.16 -5.70 14.94
C PRO A 184 -47.55 -5.22 14.53
N MET A 185 -48.22 -6.01 13.69
CA MET A 185 -49.56 -5.74 13.23
C MET A 185 -50.48 -5.46 14.42
N PRO A 186 -51.38 -4.46 14.34
CA PRO A 186 -52.38 -4.25 15.37
C PRO A 186 -53.25 -5.52 15.44
N SER A 187 -53.27 -6.14 16.61
CA SER A 187 -54.14 -7.27 16.90
C SER A 187 -55.58 -6.77 16.84
N GLU A 188 -56.34 -7.16 15.82
CA GLU A 188 -57.79 -7.02 15.82
C GLU A 188 -58.33 -7.81 17.02
N VAL A 189 -58.88 -7.08 17.99
CA VAL A 189 -59.63 -7.64 19.12
C VAL A 189 -61.03 -7.93 18.58
N ALA A 190 -61.39 -9.21 18.59
CA ALA A 190 -62.75 -9.70 18.34
C ALA A 190 -63.63 -9.55 19.58
#